data_AF-F3GMF4-F1
#
_entry.id   AF-F3GMF4-F1
#
_cell.length_a   1.000
_cell.length_b   1.000
_cell.length_c   1.000
_cell.angle_alpha   90.00
_cell.angle_beta   90.00
_cell.angle_gamma   90.00
#
_symmetry.space_group_name_H-M   'P 1'
#
loop_
_entity.id
_entity.type
_entity.pdbx_description
1 polymer ?
#
loop_
_entity_poly.entity_id
_entity_poly.type
_entity_poly.pdbx_seq_one_letter_code
_entity_poly.pdbx_strand_id
1 'polypeptide(L)'
;MTHPAITAQLAVATEDLEQARQGLQHTLDYLREHGRPWSLSGLQRIVDDPYVISKVGDLQIRLDVAAALLERARRQDGSAE
;
A
#
# COMPACT_ATOMS: atom_id res chain seq x y z
N MET A 1 -6.29 6.80 -28.15
CA MET A 1 -7.41 7.76 -28.04
C MET A 1 -7.71 7.84 -26.55
N THR A 2 -7.33 8.95 -25.92
CA THR A 2 -7.60 9.21 -24.49
C THR A 2 -9.11 9.31 -24.30
N HIS A 3 -9.68 8.52 -23.39
CA HIS A 3 -11.11 8.58 -23.07
C HIS A 3 -11.28 9.31 -21.73
N PRO A 4 -12.08 10.39 -21.64
CA PRO A 4 -12.14 11.23 -20.44
C PRO A 4 -12.50 10.45 -19.17
N ALA A 5 -13.36 9.43 -19.30
CA ALA A 5 -13.65 8.51 -18.20
C ALA A 5 -12.41 7.70 -17.73
N ILE A 6 -11.55 7.23 -18.65
CA ILE A 6 -10.33 6.48 -18.30
C ILE A 6 -9.36 7.40 -17.56
N THR A 7 -9.13 8.61 -18.08
CA THR A 7 -8.26 9.61 -17.43
C THR A 7 -8.72 9.93 -16.01
N ALA A 8 -10.02 10.15 -15.79
CA ALA A 8 -10.57 10.39 -14.45
C ALA A 8 -10.37 9.19 -13.52
N GLN A 9 -10.57 7.96 -14.01
CA GLN A 9 -10.35 6.75 -13.20
C GLN A 9 -8.89 6.52 -12.86
N LEU A 10 -7.96 6.84 -13.76
CA LEU A 10 -6.52 6.78 -13.46
C LEU A 10 -6.13 7.82 -12.41
N ALA A 11 -6.74 9.02 -12.41
CA ALA A 11 -6.52 10.02 -11.38
C ALA A 11 -6.99 9.52 -10.00
N VAL A 12 -8.22 8.99 -9.90
CA VAL A 12 -8.74 8.40 -8.65
C VAL A 12 -7.85 7.27 -8.15
N ALA A 13 -7.46 6.34 -9.03
CA ALA A 13 -6.56 5.24 -8.67
C ALA A 13 -5.18 5.70 -8.19
N THR A 14 -4.72 6.88 -8.64
CA THR A 14 -3.48 7.50 -8.17
C THR A 14 -3.64 7.97 -6.73
N GLU A 15 -4.72 8.70 -6.45
CA GLU A 15 -5.02 9.20 -5.11
C GLU A 15 -5.22 8.05 -4.11
N ASP A 16 -5.96 7.01 -4.50
CA ASP A 16 -6.14 5.80 -3.68
C ASP A 16 -4.80 5.13 -3.34
N LEU A 17 -3.88 5.03 -4.31
CA LEU A 17 -2.55 4.45 -4.10
C LEU A 17 -1.71 5.29 -3.14
N GLU A 18 -1.76 6.62 -3.25
CA GLU A 18 -1.06 7.54 -2.35
C GLU A 18 -1.61 7.45 -0.93
N GLN A 19 -2.93 7.45 -0.77
CA GLN A 19 -3.58 7.27 0.53
C GLN A 19 -3.23 5.92 1.15
N ALA A 20 -3.18 4.85 0.36
CA ALA A 20 -2.83 3.52 0.84
C ALA A 20 -1.34 3.44 1.28
N ARG A 21 -0.43 4.11 0.58
CA ARG A 21 0.99 4.23 0.99
C ARG A 21 1.13 4.99 2.32
N GLN A 22 0.42 6.11 2.46
CA GLN A 22 0.42 6.88 3.72
C GLN A 22 -0.18 6.06 4.86
N GLY A 23 -1.28 5.36 4.61
CA GLY A 23 -1.92 4.47 5.59
C GLY A 23 -1.00 3.33 6.04
N LEU A 24 -0.24 2.71 5.12
CA LEU A 24 0.75 1.70 5.46
C LEU A 24 1.87 2.28 6.33
N GLN A 25 2.38 3.47 5.97
CA GLN A 25 3.41 4.14 6.77
C GLN A 25 2.92 4.45 8.19
N HIS A 26 1.73 5.04 8.34
CA HIS A 26 1.12 5.27 9.65
C HIS A 26 0.94 3.98 10.45
N THR A 27 0.57 2.88 9.77
CA THR A 27 0.45 1.57 10.41
C THR A 27 1.80 1.08 10.92
N LEU A 28 2.87 1.22 10.12
CA LEU A 28 4.22 0.85 10.52
C LEU A 28 4.70 1.65 11.73
N ASP A 29 4.46 2.95 11.74
CA ASP A 29 4.86 3.83 12.84
C ASP A 29 4.09 3.49 14.11
N TYR A 30 2.77 3.28 14.02
CA TYR A 30 1.96 2.82 15.13
C TYR A 30 2.46 1.47 15.70
N LEU A 31 2.80 0.50 14.85
CA LEU A 31 3.30 -0.79 15.30
C LEU A 31 4.66 -0.67 16.01
N ARG A 32 5.53 0.25 15.57
CA ARG A 32 6.83 0.51 16.20
C ARG A 32 6.70 1.22 17.54
N GLU A 33 5.81 2.20 17.62
CA GLU A 33 5.72 3.11 18.76
C GLU A 33 4.74 2.63 19.83
N HIS A 34 3.64 2.00 19.43
CA HIS A 34 2.49 1.73 20.31
C HIS A 34 2.03 0.27 20.28
N GLY A 35 2.47 -0.50 19.29
CA GLY A 35 2.06 -1.88 19.10
C GLY A 35 2.41 -2.80 20.28
N ARG A 36 1.42 -3.57 20.74
CA ARG A 36 1.57 -4.54 21.84
C ARG A 36 1.53 -5.96 21.30
N PRO A 37 2.50 -6.82 21.65
CA PRO A 37 2.46 -8.22 21.24
C PRO A 37 1.23 -8.91 21.84
N TRP A 38 0.76 -9.97 21.17
CA TRP A 38 -0.30 -10.81 21.73
C TRP A 38 0.17 -11.43 23.06
N SER A 39 -0.66 -11.37 24.10
CA SER A 39 -0.25 -11.73 25.47
C SER A 39 0.29 -13.16 25.61
N LEU A 40 -0.11 -14.08 24.73
CA LEU A 40 0.34 -15.47 24.75
C LEU A 40 1.44 -15.79 23.71
N SER A 41 1.95 -14.78 22.98
CA SER A 41 2.97 -14.98 21.95
C SER A 41 4.38 -15.22 22.51
N GLY A 42 4.65 -14.84 23.77
CA GLY A 42 5.99 -14.84 24.35
C GLY A 42 6.94 -13.77 23.76
N LEU A 43 6.46 -12.93 22.83
CA LEU A 43 7.24 -11.87 22.20
C LEU A 43 7.28 -10.62 23.08
N GLN A 44 8.43 -9.92 23.05
CA GLN A 44 8.59 -8.64 23.74
C GLN A 44 8.04 -7.46 22.93
N ARG A 45 8.04 -7.57 21.60
CA ARG A 45 7.62 -6.50 20.68
C ARG A 45 6.74 -7.08 19.59
N ILE A 46 5.69 -6.35 19.21
CA ILE A 46 4.79 -6.79 18.12
C ILE A 46 5.49 -6.83 16.76
N VAL A 47 6.53 -6.00 16.56
CA VAL A 47 7.27 -5.93 15.29
C VAL A 47 8.14 -7.17 15.03
N ASP A 48 8.34 -8.01 16.06
CA ASP A 48 9.03 -9.28 15.95
C ASP A 48 8.06 -10.45 15.66
N ASP A 49 6.74 -10.18 15.58
CA ASP A 49 5.72 -11.19 15.32
C ASP A 49 5.70 -11.57 13.83
N PRO A 50 5.94 -12.85 13.47
CA PRO A 50 6.00 -13.28 12.08
C PRO A 50 4.66 -13.12 11.33
N TYR A 51 3.53 -13.15 12.03
CA TYR A 51 2.22 -12.90 11.41
C TYR A 51 2.02 -11.42 11.08
N VAL A 52 2.52 -10.53 11.94
CA VAL A 52 2.49 -9.08 11.71
C VAL A 52 3.41 -8.73 10.54
N ILE A 53 4.64 -9.26 10.54
CA ILE A 53 5.59 -9.09 9.43
C ILE A 53 4.97 -9.58 8.12
N SER A 54 4.37 -10.77 8.12
CA SER A 54 3.73 -11.35 6.92
C SER A 54 2.59 -10.48 6.39
N LYS A 55 1.70 -9.99 7.26
CA LYS A 55 0.58 -9.12 6.85
C LYS A 55 1.05 -7.78 6.30
N VAL A 56 2.03 -7.15 6.94
CA VAL A 56 2.63 -5.90 6.45
C VAL A 56 3.32 -6.12 5.11
N GLY A 57 4.06 -7.22 4.96
CA GLY A 57 4.72 -7.59 3.70
C GLY A 57 3.73 -7.81 2.55
N ASP A 58 2.61 -8.51 2.80
CA ASP A 58 1.55 -8.71 1.80
C ASP A 58 0.95 -7.37 1.33
N LEU A 59 0.69 -6.44 2.26
CA LEU A 59 0.19 -5.11 1.91
C LEU A 59 1.21 -4.33 1.07
N GLN A 60 2.48 -4.34 1.45
CA GLN A 60 3.55 -3.68 0.68
C GLN A 60 3.63 -4.21 -0.75
N ILE A 61 3.61 -5.54 -0.92
CA ILE A 61 3.63 -6.18 -2.25
C ILE A 61 2.42 -5.72 -3.09
N ARG A 62 1.22 -5.67 -2.50
CA ARG A 62 0.02 -5.22 -3.20
C ARG A 62 0.13 -3.76 -3.65
N LEU A 63 0.70 -2.88 -2.84
CA LEU A 63 0.94 -1.48 -3.21
C LEU A 63 1.94 -1.36 -4.36
N ASP A 64 3.00 -2.17 -4.35
CA ASP A 64 4.01 -2.16 -5.41
C ASP A 64 3.43 -2.70 -6.73
N VAL A 65 2.60 -3.75 -6.67
CA VAL A 65 1.86 -4.27 -7.83
C VAL A 65 0.86 -3.23 -8.34
N ALA A 66 0.10 -2.57 -7.46
CA ALA A 66 -0.85 -1.53 -7.84
C ALA A 66 -0.15 -0.37 -8.57
N ALA A 67 1.00 0.08 -8.06
CA ALA A 67 1.82 1.10 -8.69
C ALA A 67 2.29 0.68 -10.09
N ALA A 68 2.80 -0.55 -10.24
CA ALA A 68 3.25 -1.07 -11.52
C ALA A 68 2.10 -1.19 -12.54
N LEU A 69 0.91 -1.59 -12.10
CA LEU A 69 -0.27 -1.68 -12.96
C LEU A 69 -0.79 -0.31 -13.38
N LEU A 70 -0.84 0.66 -12.46
CA LEU A 70 -1.24 2.05 -12.76
C LEU A 70 -0.29 2.68 -13.79
N GLU A 71 1.01 2.50 -13.59
CA GLU A 71 2.05 2.96 -14.52
C GLU A 71 1.91 2.29 -15.89
N ARG A 72 1.62 0.98 -15.93
CA ARG A 72 1.31 0.29 -17.19
C ARG A 72 0.06 0.83 -17.88
N ALA A 73 -0.98 1.17 -17.12
CA ALA A 73 -2.23 1.68 -17.68
C ALA A 73 -2.06 3.09 -18.28
N ARG A 74 -1.31 3.98 -17.63
CA ARG A 74 -0.97 5.32 -18.16
C ARG A 74 -0.25 5.24 -19.51
N ARG A 75 0.75 4.35 -19.62
CA ARG A 75 1.44 4.10 -20.90
C ARG A 75 0.51 3.61 -22.01
N GLN A 76 -0.57 2.90 -21.68
CA GLN A 76 -1.54 2.40 -22.65
C GLN A 76 -2.60 3.43 -23.05
N ASP A 77 -3.00 4.31 -22.13
CA ASP A 77 -3.94 5.41 -22.40
C ASP A 77 -3.33 6.48 -23.34
N GLY A 78 -1.99 6.57 -23.37
CA GLY A 78 -1.26 7.58 -24.13
C GLY A 78 -1.18 8.93 -23.42
N SER A 79 -1.58 8.98 -22.15
CA SER A 79 -1.31 10.08 -21.23
C SER A 79 0.17 10.01 -20.81
N ALA A 80 1.04 10.50 -21.69
CA ALA A 80 2.37 10.93 -21.33
C ALA A 80 2.25 12.35 -20.77
N GLU A 81 2.00 12.45 -19.46
CA GLU A 81 2.37 13.63 -18.67
C GLU A 81 3.39 13.19 -17.61
#